data_AF-A0A1B6VX70-F1
#
_entry.id   AF-A0A1B6VX70-F1
#
_cell.length_a   1.000
_cell.length_b   1.000
_cell.length_c   1.000
_cell.angle_alpha   90.00
_cell.angle_beta   90.00
_cell.angle_gamma   90.00
#
_symmetry.space_group_name_H-M   'P 1'
#
loop_
_entity.id
_entity.type
_entity.pdbx_description
1 polymer ?
#
loop_
_entity_poly.entity_id
_entity_poly.type
_entity_poly.pdbx_seq_one_letter_code
_entity_poly.pdbx_strand_id
1 'polypeptide(L)'
;MLRKILLLLAAVIPAVLIIGLFAPKFIAQAKPGAHTMPNNPAFAQRLVSLHTPDGRPVQTLLKPGRPTLVKFWASWCPLCLSELQTTAEWQQSAEFSGENARANLIAVASPGFLGEKPEAEFKEWFGKLDYPGFQVALDDGSLAKAAGIGVYPSWVLLSADGEILRVHKGSLQREQALALLDNPDADLAAVPVQQHYTAADGSSRTAHTKTIYLAGGCFWGVEAYMQRLPGVVDAVSGYANGQTANPSYEDVIHGSGHAETVKVDYDPERISLTDLLRYYFRVIDPTSLNRQGNDRGRQYRTGIYYTDPAEAQTVRAALAAEQRKYSRPIVVEALPLQHFYPAEAYHQDYLAKNPNGYCHIDIGLADKPLEPAEGGSAPAKGFNPATYRKPDDATLRRTLTDEQYRVTQKGDTERAFSHQYDNLFEPGLYVDVVSGQPLFSSRDKFNSHCGWPSFTRPVSPDAVTEHDDYSYHMHRTEVRSSAAHSHLGHVFPDGPQDRGGLRYCINGASLRFIPENQMQQQGYGGYLKDLH
;
A
#
# COMPACT_ATOMS: atom_id res chain seq x y z
N MET A 1 4.37 -80.71 -16.53
CA MET A 1 4.70 -80.52 -17.96
C MET A 1 5.50 -79.23 -18.07
N LEU A 2 6.80 -79.19 -17.79
CA LEU A 2 7.96 -79.64 -18.57
C LEU A 2 8.03 -79.11 -20.02
N ARG A 3 8.99 -78.19 -20.25
CA ARG A 3 9.91 -77.99 -21.42
C ARG A 3 10.15 -76.47 -21.61
N LYS A 4 11.36 -75.94 -21.81
CA LYS A 4 12.72 -76.50 -21.96
C LYS A 4 13.75 -75.35 -21.86
N ILE A 5 14.91 -75.70 -21.33
CA ILE A 5 16.17 -74.94 -21.24
C ILE A 5 16.94 -75.03 -22.57
N LEU A 6 17.74 -74.01 -22.93
CA LEU A 6 19.03 -74.22 -23.60
C LEU A 6 20.07 -73.13 -23.24
N LEU A 7 21.22 -73.59 -22.76
CA LEU A 7 22.46 -72.88 -22.47
C LEU A 7 23.25 -72.55 -23.74
N LEU A 8 24.16 -71.56 -23.69
CA LEU A 8 25.56 -71.79 -24.07
C LEU A 8 26.55 -70.82 -23.40
N LEU A 9 27.70 -71.38 -23.03
CA LEU A 9 28.78 -70.86 -22.20
C LEU A 9 29.93 -70.25 -23.03
N ALA A 10 30.58 -69.24 -22.41
CA ALA A 10 32.03 -69.04 -22.21
C ALA A 10 33.02 -68.89 -23.39
N ALA A 11 33.81 -67.81 -23.33
CA ALA A 11 35.29 -67.71 -23.50
C ALA A 11 35.66 -66.23 -23.81
N VAL A 12 36.77 -65.58 -23.42
CA VAL A 12 38.04 -65.88 -22.73
C VAL A 12 38.72 -64.51 -22.44
N ILE A 13 39.37 -64.40 -21.28
CA ILE A 13 40.29 -63.35 -20.73
C ILE A 13 41.64 -63.33 -21.52
N PRO A 14 42.65 -62.42 -21.45
CA PRO A 14 42.92 -61.19 -20.65
C PRO A 14 43.47 -59.95 -21.44
N ALA A 15 43.69 -58.83 -20.72
CA ALA A 15 44.99 -58.14 -20.55
C ALA A 15 44.97 -56.59 -20.67
N VAL A 16 45.10 -55.93 -19.51
CA VAL A 16 46.09 -54.88 -19.16
C VAL A 16 46.43 -53.80 -20.22
N LEU A 17 46.17 -52.51 -19.93
CA LEU A 17 47.18 -51.49 -19.54
C LEU A 17 46.59 -50.04 -19.61
N ILE A 18 46.65 -49.33 -18.47
CA ILE A 18 46.94 -47.89 -18.19
C ILE A 18 46.36 -46.78 -19.10
N ILE A 19 45.97 -45.68 -18.42
CA ILE A 19 45.88 -44.24 -18.78
C ILE A 19 44.44 -43.81 -18.50
N GLY A 20 44.11 -42.83 -17.67
CA GLY A 20 44.81 -41.69 -17.10
C GLY A 20 43.71 -40.80 -16.49
N LEU A 21 44.01 -40.12 -15.38
CA LEU A 21 43.11 -39.21 -14.69
C LEU A 21 42.56 -38.14 -15.65
N PHE A 22 41.27 -37.82 -15.60
CA PHE A 22 40.73 -36.45 -15.66
C PHE A 22 39.22 -36.48 -15.32
N ALA A 23 38.88 -36.28 -14.05
CA ALA A 23 37.54 -35.88 -13.64
C ALA A 23 37.53 -34.34 -13.51
N PRO A 24 36.56 -33.61 -14.10
CA PRO A 24 36.51 -32.17 -13.96
C PRO A 24 36.06 -31.83 -12.54
N LYS A 25 36.97 -31.23 -11.76
CA LYS A 25 36.60 -30.49 -10.55
C LYS A 25 35.76 -29.29 -10.98
N PHE A 26 34.45 -29.36 -10.76
CA PHE A 26 33.66 -28.14 -10.61
C PHE A 26 34.08 -27.49 -9.29
N ILE A 27 35.06 -26.59 -9.39
CA ILE A 27 35.31 -25.60 -8.34
C ILE A 27 34.14 -24.63 -8.44
N ALA A 28 33.20 -24.71 -7.50
CA ALA A 28 32.27 -23.63 -7.24
C ALA A 28 33.09 -22.41 -6.83
N GLN A 29 33.21 -21.43 -7.72
CA GLN A 29 33.72 -20.11 -7.37
C GLN A 29 32.72 -19.49 -6.37
N ALA A 30 33.14 -19.34 -5.13
CA ALA A 30 32.46 -18.50 -4.16
C ALA A 30 32.41 -17.07 -4.70
N LYS A 31 31.21 -16.50 -4.82
CA LYS A 31 31.03 -15.06 -5.03
C LYS A 31 31.63 -14.30 -3.84
N PRO A 32 32.60 -13.40 -4.03
CA PRO A 32 33.04 -12.51 -2.96
C PRO A 32 32.03 -11.36 -2.87
N GLY A 33 31.27 -11.33 -1.79
CA GLY A 33 30.27 -10.29 -1.56
C GLY A 33 29.38 -10.50 -0.33
N ALA A 34 29.89 -11.14 0.73
CA ALA A 34 29.35 -10.94 2.06
C ALA A 34 30.13 -9.78 2.68
N HIS A 35 29.49 -8.63 2.85
CA HIS A 35 30.02 -7.59 3.72
C HIS A 35 30.00 -8.15 5.15
N THR A 36 31.08 -8.82 5.57
CA THR A 36 31.36 -9.05 6.97
C THR A 36 31.55 -7.68 7.61
N MET A 37 30.52 -7.21 8.32
CA MET A 37 30.65 -6.08 9.23
C MET A 37 31.82 -6.36 10.19
N PRO A 38 32.66 -5.38 10.50
CA PRO A 38 33.84 -5.61 11.33
C PRO A 38 33.46 -6.20 12.69
N ASN A 39 34.23 -7.21 13.14
CA ASN A 39 34.18 -7.72 14.51
C ASN A 39 34.19 -6.54 15.49
N ASN A 40 33.07 -6.37 16.21
CA ASN A 40 32.93 -5.29 17.17
C ASN A 40 32.65 -5.83 18.57
N PRO A 41 33.66 -6.44 19.24
CA PRO A 41 33.54 -6.80 20.65
C PRO A 41 33.19 -5.59 21.55
N ALA A 42 33.39 -4.36 21.07
CA ALA A 42 32.96 -3.16 21.78
C ALA A 42 31.43 -2.99 21.81
N PHE A 43 30.68 -3.57 20.86
CA PHE A 43 29.21 -3.48 20.85
C PHE A 43 28.61 -4.23 22.05
N ALA A 44 28.96 -5.50 22.23
CA ALA A 44 28.47 -6.30 23.35
C ALA A 44 28.97 -5.77 24.70
N GLN A 45 30.23 -5.33 24.78
CA GLN A 45 30.78 -4.70 25.98
C GLN A 45 30.03 -3.41 26.35
N ARG A 46 29.71 -2.58 25.35
CA ARG A 46 28.90 -1.39 25.57
C ARG A 46 27.50 -1.76 26.03
N LEU A 47 26.83 -2.71 25.37
CA LEU A 47 25.49 -3.17 25.74
C LEU A 47 25.40 -3.61 27.21
N VAL A 48 26.34 -4.43 27.69
CA VAL A 48 26.32 -4.89 29.09
C VAL A 48 26.62 -3.78 30.10
N SER A 49 27.33 -2.72 29.67
CA SER A 49 27.63 -1.54 30.51
C SER A 49 26.46 -0.56 30.67
N LEU A 50 25.41 -0.71 29.86
CA LEU A 50 24.23 0.14 29.93
C LEU A 50 23.41 -0.12 31.20
N HIS A 51 22.53 0.81 31.50
CA HIS A 51 21.60 0.73 32.61
C HIS A 51 20.16 0.90 32.11
N THR A 52 19.21 0.34 32.86
CA THR A 52 17.78 0.60 32.67
C THR A 52 17.41 2.00 33.17
N PRO A 53 16.21 2.53 32.84
CA PRO A 53 15.73 3.81 33.36
C PRO A 53 15.78 3.96 34.89
N ASP A 54 15.55 2.87 35.62
CA ASP A 54 15.62 2.77 37.09
C ASP A 54 17.03 2.47 37.63
N GLY A 55 18.05 2.39 36.76
CA GLY A 55 19.45 2.26 37.14
C GLY A 55 19.94 0.82 37.34
N ARG A 56 19.18 -0.20 36.95
CA ARG A 56 19.63 -1.59 36.99
C ARG A 56 20.67 -1.84 35.89
N PRO A 57 21.83 -2.46 36.18
CA PRO A 57 22.82 -2.76 35.15
C PRO A 57 22.29 -3.83 34.17
N VAL A 58 22.41 -3.59 32.87
CA VAL A 58 21.94 -4.49 31.82
C VAL A 58 22.65 -5.84 31.87
N GLN A 59 23.90 -5.89 32.31
CA GLN A 59 24.62 -7.14 32.57
C GLN A 59 23.83 -8.12 33.48
N THR A 60 23.02 -7.62 34.41
CA THR A 60 22.20 -8.47 35.31
C THR A 60 20.95 -9.05 34.65
N LEU A 61 20.63 -8.58 33.43
CA LEU A 61 19.48 -9.02 32.64
C LEU A 61 19.88 -10.05 31.58
N LEU A 62 21.16 -10.12 31.23
CA LEU A 62 21.68 -10.96 30.16
C LEU A 62 22.40 -12.18 30.73
N LYS A 63 22.14 -13.35 30.14
CA LYS A 63 22.81 -14.60 30.51
C LYS A 63 24.06 -14.78 29.65
N PRO A 64 25.22 -15.08 30.26
CA PRO A 64 26.46 -15.28 29.53
C PRO A 64 26.38 -16.51 28.64
N GLY A 65 27.14 -16.50 27.53
CA GLY A 65 27.24 -17.63 26.60
C GLY A 65 25.97 -17.90 25.78
N ARG A 66 25.07 -16.92 25.65
CA ARG A 66 23.86 -17.02 24.83
C ARG A 66 23.82 -15.96 23.75
N PRO A 67 23.32 -16.29 22.54
CA PRO A 67 23.02 -15.28 21.55
C PRO A 67 22.05 -14.24 22.12
N THR A 68 22.18 -13.00 21.69
CA THR A 68 21.39 -11.88 22.23
C THR A 68 20.67 -11.16 21.11
N LEU A 69 19.35 -11.11 21.18
CA LEU A 69 18.52 -10.32 20.30
C LEU A 69 18.28 -8.94 20.93
N VAL A 70 18.65 -7.88 20.21
CA VAL A 70 18.56 -6.50 20.67
C VAL A 70 17.54 -5.75 19.82
N LYS A 71 16.46 -5.28 20.44
CA LYS A 71 15.45 -4.45 19.77
C LYS A 71 15.79 -2.97 19.96
N PHE A 72 15.95 -2.23 18.89
CA PHE A 72 16.09 -0.78 18.90
C PHE A 72 14.75 -0.10 18.61
N TRP A 73 14.37 0.86 19.44
CA TRP A 73 13.05 1.50 19.37
C TRP A 73 13.12 2.96 19.84
N ALA A 74 12.09 3.75 19.52
CA ALA A 74 11.99 5.15 19.94
C ALA A 74 10.58 5.54 20.42
N SER A 75 10.48 6.50 21.34
CA SER A 75 9.23 6.98 21.94
C SER A 75 8.32 7.72 20.96
N TRP A 76 8.90 8.34 19.93
CA TRP A 76 8.15 9.03 18.89
C TRP A 76 7.72 8.10 17.75
N CYS A 77 8.21 6.86 17.72
CA CYS A 77 7.97 5.89 16.66
C CYS A 77 6.68 5.10 16.94
N PRO A 78 5.57 5.33 16.21
CA PRO A 78 4.29 4.71 16.53
C PRO A 78 4.35 3.19 16.44
N LEU A 79 5.06 2.67 15.44
CA LEU A 79 5.31 1.23 15.24
C LEU A 79 6.17 0.61 16.35
N CYS A 80 6.99 1.40 17.03
CA CYS A 80 7.79 0.93 18.14
C CYS A 80 6.93 0.73 19.39
N LEU A 81 6.13 1.73 19.74
CA LEU A 81 5.25 1.76 20.92
C LEU A 81 4.25 0.60 20.92
N SER A 82 3.60 0.52 19.79
CA SER A 82 2.90 -0.60 19.20
C SER A 82 3.33 -2.03 19.56
N GLU A 83 4.64 -2.27 19.56
CA GLU A 83 5.20 -3.61 19.74
C GLU A 83 5.78 -3.81 21.15
N LEU A 84 5.72 -2.80 22.03
CA LEU A 84 6.37 -2.87 23.35
C LEU A 84 5.76 -3.97 24.22
N GLN A 85 4.43 -4.08 24.23
CA GLN A 85 3.74 -5.15 24.97
C GLN A 85 4.19 -6.54 24.49
N THR A 86 4.19 -6.77 23.17
CA THR A 86 4.66 -8.03 22.57
C THR A 86 6.11 -8.31 22.93
N THR A 87 6.96 -7.28 22.91
CA THR A 87 8.38 -7.41 23.26
C THR A 87 8.55 -7.77 24.74
N ALA A 88 7.76 -7.15 25.63
CA ALA A 88 7.75 -7.46 27.06
C ALA A 88 7.30 -8.90 27.32
N GLU A 89 6.31 -9.40 26.59
CA GLU A 89 5.88 -10.79 26.67
C GLU A 89 6.95 -11.76 26.16
N TRP A 90 7.64 -11.42 25.06
CA TRP A 90 8.76 -12.24 24.60
C TRP A 90 9.88 -12.30 25.62
N GLN A 91 10.22 -11.17 26.24
CA GLN A 91 11.22 -11.11 27.31
C GLN A 91 10.87 -12.01 28.50
N GLN A 92 9.61 -12.40 28.65
CA GLN A 92 9.13 -13.30 29.71
C GLN A 92 8.87 -14.73 29.21
N SER A 93 8.86 -14.96 27.89
CA SER A 93 8.62 -16.27 27.28
C SER A 93 9.75 -17.27 27.56
N ALA A 94 9.46 -18.57 27.45
CA ALA A 94 10.42 -19.63 27.74
C ALA A 94 11.66 -19.62 26.81
N GLU A 95 11.55 -19.01 25.62
CA GLU A 95 12.66 -18.88 24.68
C GLU A 95 13.67 -17.82 25.11
N PHE A 96 13.26 -16.80 25.86
CA PHE A 96 14.10 -15.67 26.25
C PHE A 96 14.28 -15.50 27.77
N SER A 97 13.48 -16.18 28.59
CA SER A 97 13.54 -16.15 30.05
C SER A 97 13.59 -17.55 30.67
N GLY A 98 14.09 -17.61 31.91
CA GLY A 98 14.26 -18.88 32.64
C GLY A 98 15.52 -19.66 32.26
N GLU A 99 15.89 -20.64 33.08
CA GLU A 99 17.19 -21.35 33.00
C GLU A 99 17.44 -21.95 31.61
N ASN A 100 16.41 -22.41 30.91
CA ASN A 100 16.52 -23.07 29.61
C ASN A 100 16.30 -22.15 28.40
N ALA A 101 16.27 -20.82 28.58
CA ALA A 101 16.10 -19.88 27.47
C ALA A 101 17.17 -20.05 26.37
N ARG A 102 16.74 -19.98 25.12
CA ARG A 102 17.57 -20.14 23.92
C ARG A 102 18.46 -18.93 23.67
N ALA A 103 17.97 -17.73 23.98
CA ALA A 103 18.66 -16.47 23.73
C ALA A 103 18.35 -15.45 24.83
N ASN A 104 19.11 -14.37 24.87
CA ASN A 104 18.71 -13.16 25.59
C ASN A 104 17.87 -12.26 24.69
N LEU A 105 16.97 -11.47 25.28
CA LEU A 105 16.24 -10.41 24.59
C LEU A 105 16.26 -9.13 25.42
N ILE A 106 16.71 -8.03 24.82
CA ILE A 106 16.73 -6.71 25.47
C ILE A 106 16.28 -5.64 24.48
N ALA A 107 15.46 -4.69 24.95
CA ALA A 107 15.11 -3.51 24.19
C ALA A 107 16.06 -2.36 24.52
N VAL A 108 16.40 -1.52 23.55
CA VAL A 108 17.27 -0.36 23.67
C VAL A 108 16.53 0.87 23.16
N ALA A 109 16.43 1.89 24.00
CA ALA A 109 16.05 3.24 23.60
C ALA A 109 17.29 4.12 23.66
N SER A 110 17.37 5.12 22.77
CA SER A 110 18.54 6.01 22.69
C SER A 110 18.17 7.48 22.91
N PRO A 111 17.93 7.92 24.17
CA PRO A 111 17.62 9.32 24.46
C PRO A 111 18.59 10.32 23.86
N GLY A 112 18.06 11.38 23.24
CA GLY A 112 18.85 12.41 22.55
C GLY A 112 19.43 11.99 21.20
N PHE A 113 19.11 10.80 20.67
CA PHE A 113 19.57 10.32 19.36
C PHE A 113 18.39 10.07 18.41
N LEU A 114 18.55 10.41 17.12
CA LEU A 114 17.52 10.29 16.08
C LEU A 114 16.15 10.87 16.49
N GLY A 115 16.13 12.06 17.09
CA GLY A 115 14.89 12.73 17.48
C GLY A 115 14.22 12.19 18.75
N GLU A 116 14.85 11.26 19.47
CA GLU A 116 14.39 10.81 20.77
C GLU A 116 14.43 11.92 21.84
N LYS A 117 13.52 11.85 22.80
CA LYS A 117 13.45 12.73 23.97
C LYS A 117 14.80 12.80 24.70
N PRO A 118 15.14 13.95 25.33
CA PRO A 118 16.24 14.00 26.29
C PRO A 118 16.08 12.95 27.39
N GLU A 119 17.17 12.43 27.93
CA GLU A 119 17.13 11.29 28.87
C GLU A 119 16.23 11.50 30.08
N ALA A 120 16.26 12.69 30.69
CA ALA A 120 15.40 13.01 31.84
C ALA A 120 13.91 12.96 31.47
N GLU A 121 13.54 13.55 30.32
CA GLU A 121 12.16 13.52 29.81
C GLU A 121 11.75 12.11 29.39
N PHE A 122 12.65 11.34 28.78
CA PHE A 122 12.40 9.95 28.42
C PHE A 122 12.10 9.11 29.66
N LYS A 123 12.93 9.22 30.72
CA LYS A 123 12.74 8.50 31.98
C LYS A 123 11.40 8.84 32.64
N GLU A 124 11.07 10.13 32.69
CA GLU A 124 9.79 10.59 33.24
C GLU A 124 8.61 10.06 32.41
N TRP A 125 8.68 10.16 31.09
CA TRP A 125 7.65 9.68 30.17
C TRP A 125 7.48 8.16 30.25
N PHE A 126 8.58 7.40 30.18
CA PHE A 126 8.61 5.94 30.21
C PHE A 126 8.08 5.39 31.54
N GLY A 127 8.41 6.05 32.66
CA GLY A 127 7.92 5.67 33.99
C GLY A 127 6.40 5.80 34.16
N LYS A 128 5.71 6.49 33.24
CA LYS A 128 4.24 6.61 33.22
C LYS A 128 3.56 5.57 32.32
N LEU A 129 4.32 4.73 31.62
CA LEU A 129 3.79 3.65 30.79
C LEU A 129 3.56 2.38 31.62
N ASP A 130 2.47 1.67 31.36
CA ASP A 130 2.10 0.45 32.07
C ASP A 130 2.50 -0.80 31.27
N TYR A 131 3.79 -1.11 31.26
CA TYR A 131 4.34 -2.33 30.66
C TYR A 131 5.04 -3.18 31.73
N PRO A 132 4.31 -3.98 32.50
CA PRO A 132 4.86 -4.72 33.63
C PRO A 132 5.98 -5.67 33.21
N GLY A 133 7.16 -5.48 33.79
CA GLY A 133 8.34 -6.33 33.57
C GLY A 133 9.13 -6.05 32.30
N PHE A 134 8.74 -5.05 31.48
CA PHE A 134 9.45 -4.69 30.25
C PHE A 134 10.86 -4.16 30.54
N GLN A 135 11.88 -4.83 29.98
CA GLN A 135 13.28 -4.50 30.19
C GLN A 135 13.80 -3.63 29.04
N VAL A 136 14.20 -2.41 29.36
CA VAL A 136 14.78 -1.44 28.41
C VAL A 136 16.13 -0.95 28.91
N ALA A 137 17.14 -0.98 28.05
CA ALA A 137 18.42 -0.34 28.24
C ALA A 137 18.41 1.07 27.64
N LEU A 138 19.05 2.03 28.31
CA LEU A 138 19.28 3.37 27.78
C LEU A 138 20.67 3.46 27.20
N ASP A 139 20.75 3.85 25.93
CA ASP A 139 22.00 4.14 25.21
C ASP A 139 22.04 5.61 24.78
N ASP A 140 23.23 6.14 24.48
CA ASP A 140 23.42 7.50 23.93
C ASP A 140 23.39 7.54 22.39
N GLY A 141 22.94 6.44 21.76
CA GLY A 141 22.92 6.25 20.31
C GLY A 141 24.22 5.69 19.74
N SER A 142 25.24 5.45 20.58
CA SER A 142 26.50 4.82 20.13
C SER A 142 26.30 3.40 19.61
N LEU A 143 25.42 2.60 20.22
CA LEU A 143 25.10 1.26 19.73
C LEU A 143 24.36 1.32 18.39
N ALA A 144 23.36 2.21 18.27
CA ALA A 144 22.61 2.36 17.03
C ALA A 144 23.53 2.80 15.87
N LYS A 145 24.46 3.72 16.11
CA LYS A 145 25.50 4.12 15.14
C LYS A 145 26.40 2.95 14.76
N ALA A 146 26.89 2.19 15.75
CA ALA A 146 27.78 1.06 15.52
C ALA A 146 27.11 -0.07 14.69
N ALA A 147 25.80 -0.24 14.82
CA ALA A 147 25.02 -1.19 14.02
C ALA A 147 24.50 -0.62 12.68
N GLY A 148 24.79 0.64 12.34
CA GLY A 148 24.30 1.27 11.10
C GLY A 148 22.78 1.47 11.08
N ILE A 149 22.17 1.64 12.25
CA ILE A 149 20.73 1.86 12.41
C ILE A 149 20.42 3.34 12.19
N GLY A 150 19.59 3.61 11.18
CA GLY A 150 19.08 4.96 10.87
C GLY A 150 17.55 5.06 10.92
N VAL A 151 16.86 3.95 11.22
CA VAL A 151 15.39 3.86 11.25
C VAL A 151 14.96 2.95 12.39
N TYR A 152 13.79 3.20 12.97
CA TYR A 152 13.20 2.37 14.03
C TYR A 152 11.82 1.83 13.61
N PRO A 153 11.41 0.64 14.11
CA PRO A 153 12.22 -0.28 14.90
C PRO A 153 13.31 -0.92 14.05
N SER A 154 14.35 -1.41 14.70
CA SER A 154 15.41 -2.22 14.08
C SER A 154 15.87 -3.28 15.08
N TRP A 155 16.44 -4.37 14.60
CA TRP A 155 16.87 -5.50 15.41
C TRP A 155 18.31 -5.86 15.10
N VAL A 156 19.07 -6.22 16.13
CA VAL A 156 20.43 -6.72 16.02
C VAL A 156 20.50 -8.09 16.69
N LEU A 157 20.94 -9.10 15.94
CA LEU A 157 21.28 -10.40 16.50
C LEU A 157 22.78 -10.44 16.79
N LEU A 158 23.11 -10.75 18.04
CA LEU A 158 24.48 -11.00 18.50
C LEU A 158 24.71 -12.49 18.70
N SER A 159 25.93 -12.95 18.39
CA SER A 159 26.42 -14.28 18.76
C SER A 159 26.55 -14.42 20.28
N ALA A 160 26.79 -15.65 20.76
CA ALA A 160 27.08 -15.91 22.17
C ALA A 160 28.34 -15.19 22.68
N ASP A 161 29.27 -14.89 21.77
CA ASP A 161 30.51 -14.16 22.03
C ASP A 161 30.37 -12.64 21.82
N GLY A 162 29.18 -12.18 21.43
CA GLY A 162 28.86 -10.76 21.29
C GLY A 162 29.17 -10.14 19.92
N GLU A 163 29.41 -10.94 18.88
CA GLU A 163 29.60 -10.46 17.51
C GLU A 163 28.25 -10.17 16.84
N ILE A 164 28.17 -9.09 16.04
CA ILE A 164 26.96 -8.79 15.26
C ILE A 164 26.84 -9.80 14.12
N LEU A 165 25.82 -10.67 14.20
CA LEU A 165 25.52 -11.66 13.17
C LEU A 165 24.56 -11.09 12.11
N ARG A 166 23.56 -10.31 12.54
CA ARG A 166 22.54 -9.75 11.65
C ARG A 166 22.04 -8.41 12.15
N VAL A 167 21.82 -7.48 11.22
CA VAL A 167 21.03 -6.26 11.44
C VAL A 167 19.79 -6.34 10.55
N HIS A 168 18.61 -6.23 11.15
CA HIS A 168 17.32 -6.21 10.46
C HIS A 168 16.64 -4.86 10.69
N LYS A 169 16.30 -4.16 9.61
CA LYS A 169 15.62 -2.86 9.67
C LYS A 169 14.12 -3.08 9.52
N GLY A 170 13.33 -2.52 10.42
CA GLY A 170 11.89 -2.74 10.51
C GLY A 170 11.49 -3.78 11.55
N SER A 171 10.21 -4.11 11.57
CA SER A 171 9.61 -5.05 12.52
C SER A 171 10.06 -6.48 12.30
N LEU A 172 10.05 -7.27 13.37
CA LEU A 172 10.44 -8.67 13.37
C LEU A 172 9.39 -9.47 14.14
N GLN A 173 8.80 -10.47 13.49
CA GLN A 173 7.82 -11.37 14.12
C GLN A 173 8.52 -12.49 14.89
N ARG A 174 7.77 -13.20 15.75
CA ARG A 174 8.36 -14.19 16.68
C ARG A 174 9.02 -15.32 15.93
N GLU A 175 8.35 -15.87 14.93
CA GLU A 175 8.83 -16.98 14.11
C GLU A 175 10.08 -16.57 13.33
N GLN A 176 10.12 -15.31 12.84
CA GLN A 176 11.28 -14.74 12.18
C GLN A 176 12.46 -14.56 13.15
N ALA A 177 12.21 -14.09 14.37
CA ALA A 177 13.22 -13.97 15.41
C ALA A 177 13.79 -15.35 15.78
N LEU A 178 12.96 -16.37 15.94
CA LEU A 178 13.40 -17.74 16.20
C LEU A 178 14.17 -18.32 15.00
N ALA A 179 13.74 -18.04 13.77
CA ALA A 179 14.46 -18.45 12.57
C ALA A 179 15.85 -17.80 12.48
N LEU A 180 16.01 -16.53 12.89
CA LEU A 180 17.31 -15.88 12.99
C LEU A 180 18.22 -16.52 14.04
N LEU A 181 17.65 -16.98 15.17
CA LEU A 181 18.42 -17.71 16.18
C LEU A 181 18.90 -19.07 15.67
N ASP A 182 18.14 -19.72 14.80
CA ASP A 182 18.52 -21.00 14.19
C ASP A 182 19.48 -20.83 13.02
N ASN A 183 19.29 -19.79 12.20
CA ASN A 183 20.15 -19.42 11.09
C ASN A 183 20.18 -17.88 10.93
N PRO A 184 21.31 -17.21 11.25
CA PRO A 184 21.42 -15.76 11.12
C PRO A 184 21.20 -15.22 9.69
N ASP A 185 21.39 -16.06 8.68
CA ASP A 185 21.17 -15.76 7.25
C ASP A 185 19.80 -16.20 6.74
N ALA A 186 18.86 -16.55 7.63
CA ALA A 186 17.52 -16.96 7.26
C ALA A 186 16.83 -15.93 6.36
N ASP A 187 16.19 -16.42 5.29
CA ASP A 187 15.31 -15.61 4.46
C ASP A 187 13.99 -15.35 5.20
N LEU A 188 13.92 -14.19 5.86
CA LEU A 188 12.78 -13.82 6.70
C LEU A 188 11.47 -13.67 5.92
N ALA A 189 11.53 -13.45 4.60
CA ALA A 189 10.35 -13.41 3.74
C ALA A 189 9.77 -14.81 3.50
N ALA A 190 10.60 -15.85 3.61
CA ALA A 190 10.20 -17.24 3.42
C ALA A 190 9.78 -17.94 4.74
N VAL A 191 9.99 -17.29 5.90
CA VAL A 191 9.58 -17.84 7.20
C VAL A 191 8.04 -17.87 7.26
N PRO A 192 7.40 -19.04 7.41
CA PRO A 192 5.96 -19.12 7.60
C PRO A 192 5.63 -18.50 8.95
N VAL A 193 5.19 -17.25 8.92
CA VAL A 193 4.61 -16.59 10.08
C VAL A 193 3.21 -17.13 10.28
N GLN A 194 2.91 -17.53 11.51
CA GLN A 194 1.61 -18.09 11.85
C GLN A 194 0.57 -16.99 11.66
N GLN A 195 -0.12 -17.00 10.53
CA GLN A 195 -1.25 -16.11 10.34
C GLN A 195 -2.30 -16.49 11.38
N HIS A 196 -2.55 -15.58 12.32
CA HIS A 196 -3.55 -15.75 13.36
C HIS A 196 -4.99 -15.62 12.81
N TYR A 197 -5.26 -16.18 11.62
CA TYR A 197 -6.60 -16.22 11.04
C TYR A 197 -6.95 -17.58 10.47
N THR A 198 -8.19 -17.97 10.74
CA THR A 198 -9.00 -18.81 9.87
C THR A 198 -9.33 -18.03 8.59
N ALA A 199 -8.87 -18.51 7.43
CA ALA A 199 -9.20 -17.93 6.14
C ALA A 199 -10.71 -18.01 5.86
N ALA A 200 -11.32 -16.90 5.45
CA ALA A 200 -12.54 -16.92 4.66
C ALA A 200 -12.15 -16.99 3.17
N ASP A 201 -12.79 -17.91 2.49
CA ASP A 201 -12.60 -18.39 1.13
C ASP A 201 -13.07 -17.40 0.04
N GLY A 202 -12.23 -17.13 -0.98
CA GLY A 202 -12.66 -16.43 -2.20
C GLY A 202 -11.55 -16.17 -3.25
N SER A 203 -11.62 -16.84 -4.40
CA SER A 203 -10.65 -16.83 -5.52
C SER A 203 -10.73 -15.61 -6.47
N SER A 204 -9.58 -15.19 -7.04
CA SER A 204 -9.38 -14.06 -7.99
C SER A 204 -9.69 -14.35 -9.48
N ARG A 205 -10.07 -13.32 -10.27
CA ARG A 205 -10.19 -13.29 -11.75
C ARG A 205 -9.74 -11.93 -12.37
N THR A 206 -9.39 -11.94 -13.67
CA THR A 206 -8.70 -10.89 -14.47
C THR A 206 -9.61 -9.74 -14.98
N ALA A 207 -9.10 -8.49 -15.06
CA ALA A 207 -9.84 -7.28 -15.47
C ALA A 207 -10.07 -7.14 -16.99
N HIS A 208 -11.23 -6.62 -17.41
CA HIS A 208 -11.62 -6.39 -18.81
C HIS A 208 -11.62 -4.89 -19.15
N THR A 209 -10.69 -4.41 -20.00
CA THR A 209 -10.62 -3.00 -20.41
C THR A 209 -11.25 -2.74 -21.79
N LYS A 210 -11.72 -1.50 -22.01
CA LYS A 210 -12.18 -0.94 -23.30
C LYS A 210 -11.39 0.32 -23.65
N THR A 211 -11.45 0.76 -24.91
CA THR A 211 -10.67 1.90 -25.42
C THR A 211 -11.53 2.85 -26.24
N ILE A 212 -11.38 4.17 -26.01
CA ILE A 212 -11.94 5.23 -26.85
C ILE A 212 -10.87 6.30 -27.15
N TYR A 213 -11.00 7.05 -28.23
CA TYR A 213 -10.04 8.08 -28.64
C TYR A 213 -10.71 9.45 -28.70
N LEU A 214 -10.17 10.42 -27.98
CA LEU A 214 -10.82 11.71 -27.74
C LEU A 214 -9.90 12.86 -28.16
N ALA A 215 -10.30 13.62 -29.18
CA ALA A 215 -9.63 14.84 -29.63
C ALA A 215 -10.34 16.06 -29.05
N GLY A 216 -9.62 16.91 -28.32
CA GLY A 216 -10.23 17.97 -27.48
C GLY A 216 -9.44 19.26 -27.43
N GLY A 217 -8.62 19.56 -28.44
CA GLY A 217 -7.63 20.64 -28.40
C GLY A 217 -6.24 20.12 -28.09
N CYS A 218 -5.40 20.93 -27.43
CA CYS A 218 -4.07 20.51 -27.01
C CYS A 218 -4.15 19.27 -26.11
N PHE A 219 -3.57 18.14 -26.54
CA PHE A 219 -3.75 16.86 -25.83
C PHE A 219 -3.07 16.83 -24.45
N TRP A 220 -2.15 17.73 -24.12
CA TRP A 220 -1.50 17.77 -22.79
C TRP A 220 -2.51 17.93 -21.65
N GLY A 221 -3.46 18.84 -21.84
CA GLY A 221 -4.54 19.06 -20.87
C GLY A 221 -5.55 17.92 -20.88
N VAL A 222 -5.89 17.40 -22.06
CA VAL A 222 -6.86 16.30 -22.20
C VAL A 222 -6.33 15.01 -21.57
N GLU A 223 -5.06 14.66 -21.79
CA GLU A 223 -4.40 13.49 -21.22
C GLU A 223 -4.38 13.58 -19.70
N ALA A 224 -3.83 14.67 -19.15
CA ALA A 224 -3.76 14.89 -17.71
C ALA A 224 -5.14 14.94 -17.04
N TYR A 225 -6.16 15.40 -17.76
CA TYR A 225 -7.55 15.37 -17.30
C TYR A 225 -8.10 13.95 -17.27
N MET A 226 -7.92 13.16 -18.34
CA MET A 226 -8.45 11.80 -18.44
C MET A 226 -7.76 10.85 -17.45
N GLN A 227 -6.44 10.99 -17.23
CA GLN A 227 -5.68 10.18 -16.26
C GLN A 227 -6.20 10.31 -14.82
N ARG A 228 -6.87 11.41 -14.50
CA ARG A 228 -7.44 11.66 -13.16
C ARG A 228 -8.81 11.03 -12.96
N LEU A 229 -9.48 10.58 -14.02
CA LEU A 229 -10.84 10.04 -13.93
C LEU A 229 -10.81 8.64 -13.33
N PRO A 230 -11.54 8.38 -12.22
CA PRO A 230 -11.68 7.03 -11.69
C PRO A 230 -12.26 6.09 -12.75
N GLY A 231 -11.60 4.95 -12.98
CA GLY A 231 -11.97 3.99 -14.02
C GLY A 231 -11.22 4.14 -15.34
N VAL A 232 -10.49 5.24 -15.57
CA VAL A 232 -9.47 5.29 -16.63
C VAL A 232 -8.24 4.53 -16.16
N VAL A 233 -7.79 3.58 -16.98
CA VAL A 233 -6.66 2.69 -16.73
C VAL A 233 -5.38 3.26 -17.33
N ASP A 234 -5.48 3.83 -18.53
CA ASP A 234 -4.35 4.45 -19.23
C ASP A 234 -4.84 5.57 -20.17
N ALA A 235 -4.01 6.58 -20.39
CA ALA A 235 -4.28 7.64 -21.35
C ALA A 235 -2.98 8.06 -22.05
N VAL A 236 -3.01 8.01 -23.39
CA VAL A 236 -1.82 8.21 -24.24
C VAL A 236 -2.10 9.25 -25.30
N SER A 237 -1.25 10.28 -25.36
CA SER A 237 -1.31 11.33 -26.38
C SER A 237 -0.86 10.84 -27.76
N GLY A 238 -1.51 11.33 -28.81
CA GLY A 238 -1.16 10.98 -30.19
C GLY A 238 -1.94 11.72 -31.25
N TYR A 239 -1.81 11.23 -32.48
CA TYR A 239 -2.31 11.84 -33.71
C TYR A 239 -3.25 10.88 -34.42
N ALA A 240 -4.49 11.30 -34.64
CA ALA A 240 -5.52 10.46 -35.23
C ALA A 240 -6.11 11.02 -36.53
N ASN A 241 -6.53 10.10 -37.40
CA ASN A 241 -7.39 10.37 -38.57
C ASN A 241 -6.88 11.48 -39.51
N GLY A 242 -5.57 11.55 -39.75
CA GLY A 242 -4.97 12.36 -40.81
C GLY A 242 -4.63 11.58 -42.08
N GLN A 243 -3.95 12.26 -43.01
CA GLN A 243 -3.73 11.77 -44.37
C GLN A 243 -2.39 11.06 -44.57
N THR A 244 -1.46 11.21 -43.63
CA THR A 244 -0.11 10.62 -43.69
C THR A 244 0.06 9.53 -42.63
N ALA A 245 0.98 8.61 -42.87
CA ALA A 245 1.35 7.60 -41.87
C ALA A 245 2.43 8.14 -40.93
N ASN A 246 2.31 7.83 -39.63
CA ASN A 246 3.31 8.11 -38.60
C ASN A 246 3.84 9.56 -38.61
N PRO A 247 2.96 10.58 -38.49
CA PRO A 247 3.37 11.98 -38.53
C PRO A 247 4.23 12.35 -37.30
N SER A 248 5.19 13.24 -37.46
CA SER A 248 5.78 13.96 -36.32
C SER A 248 4.90 15.14 -35.90
N TYR A 249 5.17 15.72 -34.74
CA TYR A 249 4.50 16.97 -34.33
C TYR A 249 4.61 18.08 -35.39
N GLU A 250 5.78 18.21 -36.04
CA GLU A 250 6.00 19.17 -37.13
C GLU A 250 5.08 18.90 -38.34
N ASP A 251 4.89 17.64 -38.71
CA ASP A 251 3.96 17.29 -39.79
C ASP A 251 2.52 17.64 -39.43
N VAL A 252 2.13 17.49 -38.17
CA VAL A 252 0.80 17.84 -37.66
C VAL A 252 0.55 19.33 -37.72
N ILE A 253 1.47 20.16 -37.24
CA ILE A 253 1.32 21.63 -37.29
C ILE A 253 1.41 22.18 -38.73
N HIS A 254 2.10 21.49 -39.64
CA HIS A 254 2.18 21.86 -41.07
C HIS A 254 1.00 21.32 -41.90
N GLY A 255 0.05 20.61 -41.29
CA GLY A 255 -1.23 20.29 -41.94
C GLY A 255 -1.34 18.88 -42.52
N SER A 256 -0.69 17.88 -41.92
CA SER A 256 -0.89 16.45 -42.25
C SER A 256 -2.34 15.95 -42.08
N GLY A 257 -3.21 16.76 -41.48
CA GLY A 257 -4.64 16.50 -41.33
C GLY A 257 -5.02 15.72 -40.08
N HIS A 258 -4.04 15.25 -39.30
CA HIS A 258 -4.29 14.56 -38.03
C HIS A 258 -4.90 15.49 -36.98
N ALA A 259 -5.67 14.93 -36.05
CA ALA A 259 -6.09 15.59 -34.82
C ALA A 259 -5.18 15.18 -33.67
N GLU A 260 -4.84 16.14 -32.82
CA GLU A 260 -4.34 15.87 -31.46
C GLU A 260 -5.41 15.12 -30.68
N THR A 261 -5.08 13.91 -30.23
CA THR A 261 -6.03 12.92 -29.73
C THR A 261 -5.43 12.17 -28.55
N VAL A 262 -6.23 11.87 -27.54
CA VAL A 262 -5.85 10.99 -26.43
C VAL A 262 -6.54 9.64 -26.59
N LYS A 263 -5.75 8.56 -26.64
CA LYS A 263 -6.24 7.18 -26.49
C LYS A 263 -6.51 6.93 -25.02
N VAL A 264 -7.75 6.64 -24.64
CA VAL A 264 -8.17 6.38 -23.26
C VAL A 264 -8.58 4.92 -23.13
N ASP A 265 -7.79 4.15 -22.38
CA ASP A 265 -8.18 2.82 -21.94
C ASP A 265 -8.90 2.95 -20.60
N TYR A 266 -10.09 2.38 -20.50
CA TYR A 266 -10.95 2.49 -19.33
C TYR A 266 -11.58 1.14 -18.99
N ASP A 267 -11.88 0.96 -17.72
CA ASP A 267 -12.66 -0.17 -17.23
C ASP A 267 -14.16 0.19 -17.31
N PRO A 268 -14.94 -0.44 -18.22
CA PRO A 268 -16.36 -0.13 -18.38
C PRO A 268 -17.21 -0.52 -17.16
N GLU A 269 -16.68 -1.32 -16.22
CA GLU A 269 -17.34 -1.62 -14.94
C GLU A 269 -17.16 -0.49 -13.92
N ARG A 270 -16.12 0.35 -14.09
CA ARG A 270 -15.80 1.48 -13.21
C ARG A 270 -16.26 2.83 -13.75
N ILE A 271 -16.15 3.05 -15.06
CA ILE A 271 -16.63 4.26 -15.73
C ILE A 271 -17.32 3.89 -17.04
N SER A 272 -18.60 4.27 -17.17
CA SER A 272 -19.34 4.02 -18.41
C SER A 272 -18.81 4.91 -19.53
N LEU A 273 -18.87 4.43 -20.79
CA LEU A 273 -18.56 5.27 -21.95
C LEU A 273 -19.41 6.55 -21.97
N THR A 274 -20.65 6.48 -21.49
CA THR A 274 -21.53 7.65 -21.40
C THR A 274 -20.97 8.69 -20.44
N ASP A 275 -20.53 8.29 -19.26
CA ASP A 275 -19.95 9.23 -18.28
C ASP A 275 -18.57 9.73 -18.70
N LEU A 276 -17.74 8.87 -19.30
CA LEU A 276 -16.47 9.28 -19.89
C LEU A 276 -16.66 10.39 -20.94
N LEU A 277 -17.67 10.27 -21.81
CA LEU A 277 -18.01 11.31 -22.78
C LEU A 277 -18.58 12.57 -22.13
N ARG A 278 -19.30 12.46 -21.00
CA ARG A 278 -19.78 13.63 -20.25
C ARG A 278 -18.63 14.39 -19.60
N TYR A 279 -17.62 13.69 -19.08
CA TYR A 279 -16.38 14.31 -18.62
C TYR A 279 -15.63 14.99 -19.78
N TYR A 280 -15.55 14.34 -20.94
CA TYR A 280 -14.98 14.95 -22.15
C TYR A 280 -15.70 16.26 -22.53
N PHE A 281 -17.04 16.27 -22.61
CA PHE A 281 -17.81 17.48 -22.95
C PHE A 281 -17.68 18.59 -21.90
N ARG A 282 -17.34 18.27 -20.65
CA ARG A 282 -17.16 19.27 -19.58
C ARG A 282 -15.98 20.22 -19.84
N VAL A 283 -14.95 19.74 -20.53
CA VAL A 283 -13.67 20.46 -20.66
C VAL A 283 -13.39 21.00 -22.06
N ILE A 284 -14.26 20.72 -23.03
CA ILE A 284 -14.17 21.28 -24.37
C ILE A 284 -15.27 22.33 -24.62
N ASP A 285 -15.06 23.20 -25.59
CA ASP A 285 -16.14 23.93 -26.27
C ASP A 285 -16.63 23.10 -27.47
N PRO A 286 -17.79 22.42 -27.37
CA PRO A 286 -18.26 21.53 -28.43
C PRO A 286 -18.79 22.30 -29.66
N THR A 287 -18.92 23.63 -29.58
CA THR A 287 -19.44 24.49 -30.67
C THR A 287 -18.33 25.23 -31.43
N SER A 288 -17.07 25.05 -31.01
CA SER A 288 -15.90 25.70 -31.59
C SER A 288 -15.26 24.82 -32.66
N LEU A 289 -15.27 25.30 -33.91
CA LEU A 289 -14.69 24.60 -35.05
C LEU A 289 -13.19 24.84 -35.14
N ASN A 290 -12.39 23.76 -35.13
CA ASN A 290 -10.92 23.78 -35.30
C ASN A 290 -10.20 24.72 -34.31
N ARG A 291 -10.70 24.82 -33.09
CA ARG A 291 -10.13 25.66 -32.04
C ARG A 291 -10.59 25.20 -30.66
N GLN A 292 -9.69 25.19 -29.68
CA GLN A 292 -9.99 25.06 -28.25
C GLN A 292 -9.11 26.03 -27.46
N GLY A 293 -9.72 26.86 -26.61
CA GLY A 293 -9.01 27.96 -25.95
C GLY A 293 -8.31 28.91 -26.94
N ASN A 294 -6.99 29.01 -26.80
CA ASN A 294 -6.14 29.82 -27.69
C ASN A 294 -5.59 29.04 -28.88
N ASP A 295 -5.66 27.71 -28.85
CA ASP A 295 -5.08 26.82 -29.86
C ASP A 295 -5.99 26.74 -31.08
N ARG A 296 -5.45 27.04 -32.27
CA ARG A 296 -6.21 27.15 -33.53
C ARG A 296 -5.58 26.31 -34.63
N GLY A 297 -6.41 25.54 -35.33
CA GLY A 297 -5.99 24.67 -36.41
C GLY A 297 -6.79 23.38 -36.45
N ARG A 298 -6.74 22.68 -37.59
CA ARG A 298 -7.45 21.40 -37.76
C ARG A 298 -6.95 20.30 -36.82
N GLN A 299 -5.71 20.42 -36.34
CA GLN A 299 -5.15 19.55 -35.33
C GLN A 299 -5.84 19.68 -33.96
N TYR A 300 -6.43 20.84 -33.67
CA TYR A 300 -7.17 21.11 -32.43
C TYR A 300 -8.70 20.97 -32.59
N ARG A 301 -9.16 20.29 -33.64
CA ARG A 301 -10.58 20.00 -33.81
C ARG A 301 -11.07 19.04 -32.73
N THR A 302 -12.34 19.12 -32.39
CA THR A 302 -12.97 18.22 -31.44
C THR A 302 -13.50 16.98 -32.16
N GLY A 303 -13.22 15.80 -31.60
CA GLY A 303 -13.63 14.53 -32.20
C GLY A 303 -13.66 13.37 -31.21
N ILE A 304 -14.55 12.41 -31.46
CA ILE A 304 -14.69 11.15 -30.74
C ILE A 304 -14.49 10.02 -31.75
N TYR A 305 -13.42 9.24 -31.58
CA TYR A 305 -13.10 8.14 -32.47
C TYR A 305 -13.21 6.79 -31.74
N TYR A 306 -13.98 5.88 -32.32
CA TYR A 306 -14.27 4.57 -31.75
C TYR A 306 -13.72 3.46 -32.63
N THR A 307 -13.26 2.37 -32.02
CA THR A 307 -12.80 1.16 -32.73
C THR A 307 -13.89 0.10 -32.79
N ASP A 308 -14.78 0.05 -31.79
CA ASP A 308 -15.93 -0.84 -31.76
C ASP A 308 -17.16 -0.13 -32.39
N PRO A 309 -17.71 -0.63 -33.51
CA PRO A 309 -18.91 -0.08 -34.13
C PRO A 309 -20.13 -0.06 -33.19
N ALA A 310 -20.19 -0.93 -32.18
CA ALA A 310 -21.28 -0.94 -31.21
C ALA A 310 -21.32 0.34 -30.34
N GLU A 311 -20.16 0.98 -30.13
CA GLU A 311 -20.06 2.22 -29.35
C GLU A 311 -20.63 3.44 -30.09
N ALA A 312 -20.78 3.36 -31.41
CA ALA A 312 -21.31 4.44 -32.22
C ALA A 312 -22.72 4.90 -31.77
N GLN A 313 -23.54 3.98 -31.27
CA GLN A 313 -24.87 4.32 -30.74
C GLN A 313 -24.76 5.15 -29.46
N THR A 314 -23.88 4.77 -28.54
CA THR A 314 -23.63 5.49 -27.29
C THR A 314 -23.04 6.88 -27.57
N VAL A 315 -22.07 6.98 -28.48
CA VAL A 315 -21.46 8.25 -28.90
C VAL A 315 -22.52 9.19 -29.51
N ARG A 316 -23.37 8.67 -30.40
CA ARG A 316 -24.46 9.45 -31.01
C ARG A 316 -25.47 9.94 -29.97
N ALA A 317 -25.82 9.08 -29.02
CA ALA A 317 -26.72 9.45 -27.92
C ALA A 317 -26.11 10.55 -27.04
N ALA A 318 -24.81 10.45 -26.72
CA ALA A 318 -24.09 11.45 -25.94
C ALA A 318 -24.04 12.81 -26.67
N LEU A 319 -23.73 12.83 -27.97
CA LEU A 319 -23.76 14.05 -28.79
C LEU A 319 -25.16 14.68 -28.85
N ALA A 320 -26.21 13.86 -29.03
CA ALA A 320 -27.58 14.35 -29.06
C ALA A 320 -28.03 14.92 -27.70
N ALA A 321 -27.58 14.32 -26.60
CA ALA A 321 -27.82 14.84 -25.25
C ALA A 321 -27.07 16.15 -25.02
N GLU A 322 -25.81 16.24 -25.45
CA GLU A 322 -24.99 17.45 -25.32
C GLU A 322 -25.55 18.61 -26.14
N GLN A 323 -26.01 18.35 -27.37
CA GLN A 323 -26.59 19.36 -28.25
C GLN A 323 -27.76 20.10 -27.61
N ARG A 324 -28.52 19.46 -26.71
CA ARG A 324 -29.66 20.10 -26.02
C ARG A 324 -29.23 21.26 -25.11
N LYS A 325 -27.96 21.29 -24.69
CA LYS A 325 -27.40 22.36 -23.85
C LYS A 325 -26.96 23.59 -24.65
N TYR A 326 -26.92 23.49 -25.98
CA TYR A 326 -26.39 24.54 -26.86
C TYR A 326 -27.37 24.88 -27.97
N SER A 327 -27.65 26.18 -28.16
CA SER A 327 -28.42 26.65 -29.32
C SER A 327 -27.60 26.61 -30.61
N ARG A 328 -26.26 26.73 -30.50
CA ARG A 328 -25.34 26.57 -31.62
C ARG A 328 -25.13 25.08 -31.92
N PRO A 329 -24.98 24.68 -33.19
CA PRO A 329 -24.70 23.29 -33.52
C PRO A 329 -23.34 22.88 -32.95
N ILE A 330 -23.31 21.73 -32.30
CA ILE A 330 -22.08 21.05 -31.91
C ILE A 330 -21.36 20.61 -33.18
N VAL A 331 -20.05 20.84 -33.22
CA VAL A 331 -19.17 20.53 -34.37
C VAL A 331 -18.20 19.39 -34.07
N VAL A 332 -18.37 18.72 -32.92
CA VAL A 332 -17.59 17.53 -32.53
C VAL A 332 -17.88 16.41 -33.53
N GLU A 333 -16.84 15.94 -34.23
CA GLU A 333 -17.00 14.83 -35.17
C GLU A 333 -17.04 13.48 -34.43
N ALA A 334 -17.84 12.53 -34.91
CA ALA A 334 -17.88 11.17 -34.37
C ALA A 334 -17.72 10.15 -35.50
N LEU A 335 -16.52 9.58 -35.61
CA LEU A 335 -16.11 8.74 -36.73
C LEU A 335 -15.42 7.46 -36.22
N PRO A 336 -15.44 6.35 -36.98
CA PRO A 336 -14.55 5.23 -36.69
C PRO A 336 -13.09 5.70 -36.68
N LEU A 337 -12.28 5.15 -35.78
CA LEU A 337 -10.84 5.38 -35.80
C LEU A 337 -10.24 4.73 -37.06
N GLN A 338 -9.52 5.51 -37.85
CA GLN A 338 -8.77 5.00 -39.01
C GLN A 338 -7.36 4.59 -38.60
N HIS A 339 -6.62 5.53 -38.00
CA HIS A 339 -5.26 5.32 -37.52
C HIS A 339 -5.02 6.19 -36.29
N PHE A 340 -4.21 5.70 -35.36
CA PHE A 340 -3.69 6.45 -34.22
C PHE A 340 -2.18 6.20 -34.12
N TYR A 341 -1.42 7.28 -34.08
CA TYR A 341 0.03 7.24 -33.89
C TYR A 341 0.36 7.91 -32.55
N PRO A 342 0.94 7.19 -31.57
CA PRO A 342 1.40 7.81 -30.34
C PRO A 342 2.34 8.98 -30.63
N ALA A 343 2.15 10.10 -29.91
CA ALA A 343 3.05 11.24 -29.99
C ALA A 343 4.41 10.91 -29.37
N GLU A 344 5.41 11.73 -29.64
CA GLU A 344 6.77 11.59 -29.13
C GLU A 344 6.80 11.56 -27.59
N ALA A 345 7.83 10.92 -27.01
CA ALA A 345 7.91 10.70 -25.56
C ALA A 345 7.91 11.99 -24.72
N TYR A 346 8.28 13.14 -25.30
CA TYR A 346 8.24 14.42 -24.61
C TYR A 346 6.81 14.99 -24.48
N HIS A 347 5.88 14.51 -25.31
CA HIS A 347 4.46 14.88 -25.29
C HIS A 347 3.63 14.02 -24.32
N GLN A 348 4.05 12.78 -24.08
CA GLN A 348 3.41 11.89 -23.11
C GLN A 348 3.58 12.43 -21.68
N ASP A 349 2.55 12.39 -20.86
CA ASP A 349 2.55 12.85 -19.47
C ASP A 349 3.11 14.28 -19.31
N TYR A 350 2.88 15.14 -20.30
CA TYR A 350 3.57 16.44 -20.38
C TYR A 350 3.38 17.28 -19.12
N LEU A 351 2.16 17.34 -18.58
CA LEU A 351 1.85 18.11 -17.36
C LEU A 351 2.31 17.43 -16.07
N ALA A 352 2.56 16.11 -16.07
CA ALA A 352 3.22 15.45 -14.96
C ALA A 352 4.72 15.80 -14.93
N LYS A 353 5.36 15.83 -16.12
CA LYS A 353 6.77 16.24 -16.30
C LYS A 353 6.97 17.74 -16.11
N ASN A 354 5.97 18.55 -16.46
CA ASN A 354 5.99 20.00 -16.42
C ASN A 354 4.74 20.52 -15.69
N PRO A 355 4.71 20.52 -14.34
CA PRO A 355 3.51 20.88 -13.56
C PRO A 355 2.97 22.29 -13.81
N ASN A 356 3.82 23.22 -14.25
CA ASN A 356 3.46 24.59 -14.63
C ASN A 356 3.41 24.78 -16.16
N GLY A 357 3.35 23.68 -16.91
CA GLY A 357 3.25 23.68 -18.36
C GLY A 357 1.92 24.27 -18.85
N TYR A 358 1.86 24.59 -20.14
CA TYR A 358 0.65 25.14 -20.73
C TYR A 358 -0.53 24.16 -20.61
N CYS A 359 -1.64 24.64 -20.08
CA CYS A 359 -2.91 23.92 -20.04
C CYS A 359 -4.06 24.91 -20.15
N HIS A 360 -4.91 24.77 -21.18
CA HIS A 360 -6.10 25.60 -21.34
C HIS A 360 -7.34 25.04 -20.63
N ILE A 361 -7.26 23.80 -20.12
CA ILE A 361 -8.31 23.10 -19.37
C ILE A 361 -8.06 23.23 -17.87
N ASP A 362 -9.12 23.42 -17.08
CA ASP A 362 -9.05 23.22 -15.63
C ASP A 362 -9.08 21.72 -15.31
N ILE A 363 -7.89 21.12 -15.15
CA ILE A 363 -7.76 19.68 -14.89
C ILE A 363 -8.37 19.24 -13.55
N GLY A 364 -8.56 20.18 -12.61
CA GLY A 364 -9.24 19.92 -11.33
C GLY A 364 -10.74 19.66 -11.49
N LEU A 365 -11.32 19.89 -12.67
CA LEU A 365 -12.69 19.48 -12.98
C LEU A 365 -12.85 17.95 -13.08
N ALA A 366 -11.76 17.17 -13.15
CA ALA A 366 -11.80 15.71 -13.13
C ALA A 366 -12.18 15.19 -11.74
N ASP A 367 -11.71 15.88 -10.70
CA ASP A 367 -11.95 15.55 -9.29
C ASP A 367 -13.38 15.93 -8.84
N LYS A 368 -14.09 16.74 -9.65
CA LYS A 368 -15.48 17.12 -9.39
C LYS A 368 -16.40 16.05 -9.99
N PRO A 369 -17.29 15.41 -9.22
CA PRO A 369 -18.27 14.48 -9.77
C PRO A 369 -19.11 15.11 -10.90
N LEU A 370 -19.55 14.29 -11.85
CA LEU A 370 -20.58 14.72 -12.81
C LEU A 370 -21.91 14.90 -12.07
N GLU A 371 -22.66 15.93 -12.46
CA GLU A 371 -24.05 16.08 -12.02
C GLU A 371 -24.88 14.83 -12.42
N PRO A 372 -25.97 14.47 -11.73
CA PRO A 372 -26.83 13.38 -12.18
C PRO A 372 -27.42 13.71 -13.56
N ALA A 373 -27.39 12.75 -14.50
CA ALA A 373 -28.04 12.94 -15.79
C ALA A 373 -29.55 13.11 -15.60
N GLU A 374 -30.17 14.09 -16.28
CA GLU A 374 -31.62 14.32 -16.19
C GLU A 374 -32.39 13.04 -16.54
N GLY A 375 -33.19 12.53 -15.60
CA GLY A 375 -34.03 11.34 -15.78
C GLY A 375 -33.35 10.00 -15.46
N GLY A 376 -32.12 9.98 -14.97
CA GLY A 376 -31.51 8.79 -14.37
C GLY A 376 -32.11 8.50 -12.99
N SER A 377 -32.46 7.25 -12.72
CA SER A 377 -32.84 6.78 -11.38
C SER A 377 -31.86 7.33 -10.33
N ALA A 378 -32.42 7.86 -9.23
CA ALA A 378 -31.72 8.62 -8.21
C ALA A 378 -30.30 8.11 -7.90
N PRO A 379 -29.31 9.02 -7.73
CA PRO A 379 -28.00 8.63 -7.24
C PRO A 379 -28.19 7.92 -5.89
N ALA A 380 -27.50 6.78 -5.70
CA ALA A 380 -27.34 6.25 -4.36
C ALA A 380 -26.78 7.38 -3.50
N LYS A 381 -27.57 7.78 -2.48
CA LYS A 381 -27.28 8.87 -1.55
C LYS A 381 -25.79 8.91 -1.21
N GLY A 382 -25.16 10.09 -1.30
CA GLY A 382 -23.84 10.30 -0.71
C GLY A 382 -23.82 9.84 0.76
N PHE A 383 -22.63 9.52 1.27
CA PHE A 383 -22.46 9.09 2.66
C PHE A 383 -23.18 10.05 3.60
N ASN A 384 -24.14 9.53 4.38
CA ASN A 384 -24.87 10.29 5.39
C ASN A 384 -24.73 9.56 6.73
N PRO A 385 -23.96 10.10 7.69
CA PRO A 385 -23.76 9.44 8.97
C PRO A 385 -25.07 9.21 9.74
N ALA A 386 -26.10 10.04 9.51
CA ALA A 386 -27.39 9.93 10.18
C ALA A 386 -28.21 8.69 9.76
N THR A 387 -27.81 7.96 8.70
CA THR A 387 -28.45 6.70 8.31
C THR A 387 -27.93 5.48 9.09
N TYR A 388 -26.84 5.65 9.84
CA TYR A 388 -26.24 4.60 10.67
C TYR A 388 -26.52 4.90 12.15
N ARG A 389 -26.72 3.86 12.95
CA ARG A 389 -26.99 4.01 14.39
C ARG A 389 -26.15 3.08 15.21
N LYS A 390 -25.71 3.58 16.37
CA LYS A 390 -25.07 2.77 17.41
C LYS A 390 -26.12 1.89 18.12
N PRO A 391 -25.94 0.57 18.17
CA PRO A 391 -26.72 -0.30 19.06
C PRO A 391 -26.50 0.06 20.54
N ASP A 392 -27.42 -0.37 21.42
CA ASP A 392 -27.24 -0.20 22.87
C ASP A 392 -26.12 -1.08 23.45
N ASP A 393 -25.60 -0.73 24.63
CA ASP A 393 -24.46 -1.40 25.25
C ASP A 393 -24.71 -2.90 25.48
N ALA A 394 -25.94 -3.28 25.84
CA ALA A 394 -26.31 -4.67 26.06
C ALA A 394 -26.23 -5.49 24.75
N THR A 395 -26.64 -4.89 23.64
CA THR A 395 -26.53 -5.49 22.30
C THR A 395 -25.07 -5.59 21.88
N LEU A 396 -24.27 -4.55 22.11
CA LEU A 396 -22.83 -4.55 21.77
C LEU A 396 -22.08 -5.67 22.50
N ARG A 397 -22.30 -5.83 23.81
CA ARG A 397 -21.67 -6.91 24.60
C ARG A 397 -22.04 -8.32 24.17
N ARG A 398 -23.15 -8.49 23.44
CA ARG A 398 -23.60 -9.79 22.92
C ARG A 398 -23.14 -10.07 21.48
N THR A 399 -22.81 -9.03 20.72
CA THR A 399 -22.56 -9.12 19.28
C THR A 399 -21.08 -8.94 18.93
N LEU A 400 -20.36 -8.12 19.70
CA LEU A 400 -18.92 -7.94 19.55
C LEU A 400 -18.16 -8.98 20.37
N THR A 401 -16.98 -9.33 19.90
CA THR A 401 -15.99 -10.02 20.75
C THR A 401 -15.47 -9.07 21.84
N ASP A 402 -14.86 -9.62 22.90
CA ASP A 402 -14.30 -8.82 23.99
C ASP A 402 -13.24 -7.82 23.50
N GLU A 403 -12.42 -8.19 22.52
CA GLU A 403 -11.43 -7.30 21.91
C GLU A 403 -12.09 -6.18 21.11
N GLN A 404 -13.05 -6.51 20.23
CA GLN A 404 -13.80 -5.51 19.47
C GLN A 404 -14.54 -4.53 20.40
N TYR A 405 -15.14 -5.01 21.49
CA TYR A 405 -15.81 -4.16 22.48
C TYR A 405 -14.82 -3.25 23.22
N ARG A 406 -13.68 -3.79 23.69
CA ARG A 406 -12.64 -2.97 24.34
C ARG A 406 -12.08 -1.90 23.40
N VAL A 407 -11.71 -2.28 22.18
CA VAL A 407 -11.18 -1.33 21.19
C VAL A 407 -12.23 -0.26 20.91
N THR A 408 -13.41 -0.63 20.42
CA THR A 408 -14.39 0.35 19.94
C THR A 408 -15.03 1.18 21.06
N GLN A 409 -15.26 0.62 22.26
CA GLN A 409 -16.02 1.28 23.33
C GLN A 409 -15.15 1.80 24.47
N LYS A 410 -13.94 1.28 24.66
CA LYS A 410 -13.04 1.65 25.77
C LYS A 410 -11.76 2.36 25.31
N GLY A 411 -11.57 2.56 24.01
CA GLY A 411 -10.37 3.23 23.49
C GLY A 411 -9.11 2.36 23.58
N ASP A 412 -9.30 1.03 23.63
CA ASP A 412 -8.19 0.07 23.66
C ASP A 412 -7.55 -0.05 22.27
N THR A 413 -6.33 -0.59 22.21
CA THR A 413 -5.58 -0.81 20.97
C THR A 413 -5.22 -2.28 20.82
N GLU A 414 -5.59 -2.89 19.70
CA GLU A 414 -5.21 -4.28 19.39
C GLU A 414 -3.69 -4.39 19.21
N ARG A 415 -3.14 -5.59 19.34
CA ARG A 415 -1.70 -5.79 19.22
C ARG A 415 -1.21 -5.56 17.78
N ALA A 416 -0.03 -4.97 17.63
CA ALA A 416 0.61 -4.84 16.33
C ALA A 416 0.76 -6.20 15.62
N PHE A 417 0.51 -6.22 14.31
CA PHE A 417 0.57 -7.39 13.42
C PHE A 417 -0.42 -8.50 13.78
N SER A 418 -1.34 -8.27 14.72
CA SER A 418 -2.26 -9.29 15.22
C SER A 418 -3.62 -9.29 14.55
N HIS A 419 -3.94 -8.36 13.63
CA HIS A 419 -5.18 -8.37 12.86
C HIS A 419 -4.99 -8.60 11.35
N GLN A 420 -5.87 -9.38 10.70
CA GLN A 420 -5.71 -9.86 9.31
C GLN A 420 -5.62 -8.72 8.34
N TYR A 421 -6.34 -7.65 8.69
CA TYR A 421 -6.42 -6.45 7.89
C TYR A 421 -5.09 -5.70 7.83
N ASP A 422 -4.11 -5.97 8.69
CA ASP A 422 -2.74 -5.48 8.49
C ASP A 422 -2.22 -5.91 7.11
N ASN A 423 -2.35 -7.19 6.77
CA ASN A 423 -1.84 -7.79 5.53
C ASN A 423 -2.91 -7.99 4.43
N LEU A 424 -4.16 -7.65 4.67
CA LEU A 424 -5.23 -7.73 3.66
C LEU A 424 -5.16 -6.53 2.70
N PHE A 425 -4.94 -6.78 1.42
CA PHE A 425 -4.92 -5.75 0.36
C PHE A 425 -5.89 -6.06 -0.78
N GLU A 426 -6.85 -6.95 -0.54
CA GLU A 426 -7.90 -7.26 -1.51
C GLU A 426 -8.82 -6.05 -1.74
N PRO A 427 -9.38 -5.90 -2.96
CA PRO A 427 -10.41 -4.90 -3.24
C PRO A 427 -11.63 -5.08 -2.34
N GLY A 428 -12.01 -4.02 -1.62
CA GLY A 428 -13.15 -4.06 -0.72
C GLY A 428 -13.22 -2.88 0.24
N LEU A 429 -14.32 -2.83 0.96
CA LEU A 429 -14.67 -1.73 1.85
C LEU A 429 -14.48 -2.12 3.31
N TYR A 430 -13.82 -1.28 4.07
CA TYR A 430 -13.72 -1.41 5.52
C TYR A 430 -14.82 -0.57 6.16
N VAL A 431 -15.77 -1.24 6.81
CA VAL A 431 -16.88 -0.61 7.51
C VAL A 431 -16.68 -0.69 9.02
N ASP A 432 -17.29 0.21 9.78
CA ASP A 432 -17.34 0.13 11.23
C ASP A 432 -18.02 -1.17 11.66
N VAL A 433 -17.35 -1.96 12.50
CA VAL A 433 -17.90 -3.22 13.02
C VAL A 433 -19.16 -3.00 13.86
N VAL A 434 -19.35 -1.81 14.42
CA VAL A 434 -20.49 -1.47 15.29
C VAL A 434 -21.71 -1.02 14.51
N SER A 435 -21.58 0.01 13.67
CA SER A 435 -22.71 0.60 12.95
C SER A 435 -22.87 0.10 11.52
N GLY A 436 -21.84 -0.56 10.97
CA GLY A 436 -21.77 -0.88 9.56
C GLY A 436 -21.52 0.33 8.66
N GLN A 437 -21.21 1.51 9.21
CA GLN A 437 -20.93 2.68 8.37
C GLN A 437 -19.63 2.49 7.57
N PRO A 438 -19.58 2.88 6.29
CA PRO A 438 -18.35 2.91 5.50
C PRO A 438 -17.30 3.84 6.12
N LEU A 439 -16.07 3.34 6.27
CA LEU A 439 -14.96 4.09 6.86
C LEU A 439 -13.80 4.27 5.90
N PHE A 440 -13.26 3.17 5.38
CA PHE A 440 -12.07 3.19 4.53
C PHE A 440 -12.22 2.28 3.31
N SER A 441 -11.53 2.65 2.22
CA SER A 441 -11.46 1.85 1.00
C SER A 441 -10.12 1.12 0.91
N SER A 442 -10.12 -0.08 0.33
CA SER A 442 -8.90 -0.78 -0.08
C SER A 442 -7.99 0.07 -0.96
N ARG A 443 -8.55 0.95 -1.82
CA ARG A 443 -7.79 1.89 -2.65
C ARG A 443 -6.85 2.76 -1.81
N ASP A 444 -7.39 3.23 -0.70
CA ASP A 444 -6.70 4.16 0.19
C ASP A 444 -5.83 3.43 1.23
N LYS A 445 -5.85 2.09 1.25
CA LYS A 445 -4.98 1.27 2.10
C LYS A 445 -3.55 1.23 1.55
N PHE A 446 -2.57 1.17 2.43
CA PHE A 446 -1.16 0.96 2.08
C PHE A 446 -0.43 0.18 3.17
N ASN A 447 0.70 -0.45 2.79
CA ASN A 447 1.55 -1.13 3.75
C ASN A 447 2.47 -0.11 4.44
N SER A 448 2.11 0.31 5.64
CA SER A 448 2.92 1.18 6.48
C SER A 448 4.01 0.43 7.26
N HIS A 449 3.94 -0.91 7.26
CA HIS A 449 4.71 -1.80 8.13
C HIS A 449 4.49 -1.54 9.62
N CYS A 450 3.48 -0.75 10.01
CA CYS A 450 3.25 -0.38 11.41
C CYS A 450 2.51 -1.43 12.23
N GLY A 451 2.06 -2.54 11.63
CA GLY A 451 1.32 -3.60 12.30
C GLY A 451 -0.18 -3.34 12.46
N TRP A 452 -0.72 -2.30 11.84
CA TRP A 452 -2.17 -2.06 11.75
C TRP A 452 -2.55 -1.69 10.32
N PRO A 453 -3.80 -2.02 9.90
CA PRO A 453 -4.32 -1.51 8.64
C PRO A 453 -4.20 0.01 8.60
N SER A 454 -3.49 0.47 7.59
CA SER A 454 -3.12 1.88 7.42
C SER A 454 -3.72 2.43 6.13
N PHE A 455 -4.36 3.60 6.23
CA PHE A 455 -5.04 4.24 5.11
C PHE A 455 -4.56 5.68 4.92
N THR A 456 -4.59 6.18 3.69
CA THR A 456 -4.21 7.57 3.39
C THR A 456 -5.35 8.55 3.64
N ARG A 457 -6.61 8.09 3.59
CA ARG A 457 -7.82 8.88 3.86
C ARG A 457 -9.05 7.99 4.09
N PRO A 458 -10.11 8.48 4.76
CA PRO A 458 -11.40 7.82 4.82
C PRO A 458 -12.16 7.88 3.48
N VAL A 459 -13.21 7.07 3.32
CA VAL A 459 -14.09 7.08 2.13
C VAL A 459 -14.86 8.40 1.97
N SER A 460 -15.07 9.11 3.07
CA SER A 460 -15.61 10.47 3.10
C SER A 460 -15.00 11.19 4.30
N PRO A 461 -14.70 12.49 4.22
CA PRO A 461 -14.30 13.29 5.39
C PRO A 461 -15.32 13.19 6.54
N ASP A 462 -16.61 13.05 6.22
CA ASP A 462 -17.69 12.94 7.21
C ASP A 462 -17.78 11.54 7.85
N ALA A 463 -17.02 10.56 7.37
CA ALA A 463 -17.04 9.19 7.92
C ALA A 463 -16.33 9.07 9.27
N VAL A 464 -15.44 10.01 9.59
CA VAL A 464 -14.66 10.00 10.83
C VAL A 464 -14.71 11.34 11.54
N THR A 465 -14.35 11.34 12.81
CA THR A 465 -14.13 12.54 13.63
C THR A 465 -12.76 12.44 14.28
N GLU A 466 -12.09 13.58 14.41
CA GLU A 466 -10.74 13.70 14.95
C GLU A 466 -10.78 14.41 16.31
N HIS A 467 -10.05 13.89 17.29
CA HIS A 467 -10.03 14.38 18.68
C HIS A 467 -8.60 14.43 19.20
N ASP A 468 -8.28 15.43 20.01
CA ASP A 468 -6.99 15.45 20.71
C ASP A 468 -6.91 14.30 21.73
N ASP A 469 -5.85 13.50 21.65
CA ASP A 469 -5.55 12.44 22.60
C ASP A 469 -4.20 12.71 23.28
N TYR A 470 -4.26 12.92 24.59
CA TYR A 470 -3.11 13.16 25.46
C TYR A 470 -2.68 11.92 26.27
N SER A 471 -3.30 10.78 26.00
CA SER A 471 -3.00 9.50 26.65
C SER A 471 -1.53 9.11 26.43
N TYR A 472 -0.95 8.44 27.43
CA TYR A 472 0.46 8.04 27.42
C TYR A 472 1.45 9.21 27.25
N HIS A 473 1.04 10.43 27.63
CA HIS A 473 1.86 11.65 27.58
C HIS A 473 2.40 11.98 26.17
N MET A 474 1.65 11.60 25.14
CA MET A 474 1.88 12.01 23.76
C MET A 474 0.77 12.95 23.34
N HIS A 475 1.01 13.81 22.35
CA HIS A 475 -0.07 14.48 21.64
C HIS A 475 -0.32 13.74 20.33
N ARG A 476 -1.48 13.09 20.23
CA ARG A 476 -1.93 12.35 19.04
C ARG A 476 -3.32 12.83 18.66
N THR A 477 -3.73 12.51 17.44
CA THR A 477 -5.10 12.76 16.97
C THR A 477 -5.84 11.43 16.91
N GLU A 478 -6.74 11.20 17.85
CA GLU A 478 -7.64 10.05 17.88
C GLU A 478 -8.66 10.16 16.73
N VAL A 479 -8.93 9.04 16.08
CA VAL A 479 -9.93 8.90 15.02
C VAL A 479 -11.08 8.03 15.52
N ARG A 480 -12.31 8.54 15.41
CA ARG A 480 -13.55 7.82 15.76
C ARG A 480 -14.52 7.78 14.59
N SER A 481 -15.33 6.73 14.49
CA SER A 481 -16.44 6.65 13.51
C SER A 481 -17.47 7.75 13.81
N SER A 482 -17.94 8.48 12.80
CA SER A 482 -18.89 9.58 13.01
C SER A 482 -20.27 9.17 13.55
N ALA A 483 -20.88 8.04 13.15
CA ALA A 483 -22.22 7.67 13.61
C ALA A 483 -22.26 6.90 14.94
N ALA A 484 -21.30 6.01 15.21
CA ALA A 484 -21.27 5.20 16.44
C ALA A 484 -20.28 5.69 17.50
N HIS A 485 -19.43 6.66 17.16
CA HIS A 485 -18.33 7.12 18.01
C HIS A 485 -17.40 5.99 18.48
N SER A 486 -17.32 4.89 17.72
CA SER A 486 -16.36 3.80 17.91
C SER A 486 -14.95 4.37 17.84
N HIS A 487 -14.11 4.08 18.83
CA HIS A 487 -12.68 4.31 18.69
C HIS A 487 -12.13 3.43 17.56
N LEU A 488 -11.46 4.07 16.59
CA LEU A 488 -10.87 3.40 15.44
C LEU A 488 -9.36 3.30 15.58
N GLY A 489 -8.69 4.38 15.99
CA GLY A 489 -7.24 4.45 16.12
C GLY A 489 -6.77 5.90 16.10
N HIS A 490 -5.69 6.19 15.36
CA HIS A 490 -5.07 7.52 15.31
C HIS A 490 -4.64 7.89 13.90
N VAL A 491 -4.55 9.20 13.61
CA VAL A 491 -3.99 9.73 12.36
C VAL A 491 -2.65 10.42 12.63
N PHE A 492 -1.69 10.20 11.74
CA PHE A 492 -0.33 10.73 11.82
C PHE A 492 0.09 11.41 10.51
N PRO A 493 0.95 12.45 10.54
CA PRO A 493 1.44 13.14 9.35
C PRO A 493 2.67 12.46 8.71
N ASP A 494 2.84 11.16 8.91
CA ASP A 494 3.98 10.34 8.45
C ASP A 494 3.60 9.39 7.30
N GLY A 495 2.50 9.67 6.61
CA GLY A 495 2.02 8.87 5.48
C GLY A 495 2.74 9.17 4.16
N PRO A 496 2.41 8.43 3.08
CA PRO A 496 2.95 8.64 1.75
C PRO A 496 2.66 10.06 1.25
N GLN A 497 3.72 10.82 0.97
CA GLN A 497 3.62 12.24 0.63
C GLN A 497 2.90 12.48 -0.70
N ASP A 498 3.06 11.56 -1.65
CA ASP A 498 2.37 11.51 -2.94
C ASP A 498 0.86 11.22 -2.81
N ARG A 499 0.39 10.84 -1.61
CA ARG A 499 -1.01 10.50 -1.33
C ARG A 499 -1.63 11.32 -0.21
N GLY A 500 -1.08 12.51 0.05
CA GLY A 500 -1.60 13.48 1.02
C GLY A 500 -0.87 13.50 2.36
N GLY A 501 0.14 12.64 2.57
CA GLY A 501 1.03 12.68 3.73
C GLY A 501 0.41 12.20 5.06
N LEU A 502 -0.85 11.78 5.06
CA LEU A 502 -1.54 11.27 6.25
C LEU A 502 -1.51 9.74 6.29
N ARG A 503 -1.41 9.21 7.52
CA ARG A 503 -1.55 7.79 7.84
C ARG A 503 -2.61 7.62 8.91
N TYR A 504 -3.78 7.18 8.51
CA TYR A 504 -4.84 6.68 9.39
C TYR A 504 -4.46 5.26 9.83
N CYS A 505 -3.95 5.13 11.04
CA CYS A 505 -3.53 3.89 11.68
C CYS A 505 -4.70 3.33 12.48
N ILE A 506 -5.38 2.30 11.97
CA ILE A 506 -6.69 1.87 12.46
C ILE A 506 -6.60 0.46 13.04
N ASN A 507 -7.26 0.22 14.17
CA ASN A 507 -7.42 -1.13 14.71
C ASN A 507 -8.31 -1.96 13.78
N GLY A 508 -7.83 -3.10 13.29
CA GLY A 508 -8.62 -4.04 12.52
C GLY A 508 -9.84 -4.57 13.27
N ALA A 509 -9.76 -4.72 14.60
CA ALA A 509 -10.87 -5.08 15.48
C ALA A 509 -11.99 -4.01 15.51
N SER A 510 -11.74 -2.79 15.04
CA SER A 510 -12.79 -1.78 14.85
C SER A 510 -13.49 -1.88 13.48
N LEU A 511 -12.98 -2.74 12.59
CA LEU A 511 -13.39 -2.83 11.20
C LEU A 511 -14.04 -4.18 10.87
N ARG A 512 -14.91 -4.15 9.86
CA ARG A 512 -15.36 -5.34 9.12
C ARG A 512 -15.06 -5.11 7.64
N PHE A 513 -14.30 -5.99 7.03
CA PHE A 513 -14.03 -5.94 5.60
C PHE A 513 -15.19 -6.54 4.82
N ILE A 514 -15.55 -5.89 3.72
CA ILE A 514 -16.55 -6.35 2.78
C ILE A 514 -15.86 -6.46 1.43
N PRO A 515 -15.56 -7.68 0.96
CA PRO A 515 -14.96 -7.89 -0.35
C PRO A 515 -15.81 -7.25 -1.45
N GLU A 516 -15.16 -6.72 -2.48
CA GLU A 516 -15.81 -6.04 -3.61
C GLU A 516 -17.03 -6.80 -4.16
N ASN A 517 -16.87 -8.11 -4.38
CA ASN A 517 -17.92 -8.97 -4.93
C ASN A 517 -19.15 -9.14 -4.01
N GLN A 518 -19.03 -8.78 -2.73
CA GLN A 518 -20.12 -8.84 -1.74
C GLN A 518 -20.72 -7.46 -1.45
N MET A 519 -20.06 -6.36 -1.84
CA MET A 519 -20.51 -5.01 -1.50
C MET A 519 -21.89 -4.69 -2.05
N GLN A 520 -22.20 -5.07 -3.30
CA GLN A 520 -23.52 -4.84 -3.89
C GLN A 520 -24.62 -5.55 -3.09
N GLN A 521 -24.40 -6.83 -2.75
CA GLN A 521 -25.37 -7.66 -2.04
C GLN A 521 -25.58 -7.20 -0.59
N GLN A 522 -24.53 -6.66 0.03
CA GLN A 522 -24.56 -6.16 1.41
C GLN A 522 -25.01 -4.69 1.51
N GLY A 523 -25.43 -4.06 0.41
CA GLY A 523 -25.97 -2.69 0.41
C GLY A 523 -24.91 -1.58 0.32
N TYR A 524 -23.65 -1.94 0.03
CA TYR A 524 -22.52 -1.03 -0.12
C TYR A 524 -22.15 -0.75 -1.58
N GLY A 525 -23.03 -1.11 -2.54
CA GLY A 525 -22.81 -0.91 -3.97
C GLY A 525 -22.44 0.54 -4.36
N GLY A 526 -22.94 1.53 -3.62
CA GLY A 526 -22.61 2.94 -3.83
C GLY A 526 -21.14 3.31 -3.60
N TYR A 527 -20.36 2.43 -2.96
CA TYR A 527 -18.94 2.60 -2.65
C TYR A 527 -18.03 1.76 -3.55
N LEU A 528 -18.57 1.00 -4.51
CA LEU A 528 -17.76 0.23 -5.47
C LEU A 528 -16.81 1.15 -6.26
N LYS A 529 -17.27 2.35 -6.59
CA LYS A 529 -16.47 3.42 -7.21
C LYS A 529 -15.28 3.88 -6.38
N ASP A 530 -15.30 3.64 -5.07
CA ASP A 530 -14.27 4.11 -4.14
C ASP A 530 -13.14 3.09 -3.96
N LEU A 531 -13.29 1.86 -4.49
CA LEU A 531 -12.35 0.74 -4.31
C LEU A 531 -11.09 0.77 -5.17
N HIS A 532 -11.09 1.58 -6.22
CA HIS A 532 -10.08 1.52 -7.27
C HIS A 532 -9.66 2.90 -7.76
#